data_AF-A0A7I7UHL0-F1
#
_entry.id   AF-A0A7I7UHL0-F1
#
_cell.length_a   1.000
_cell.length_b   1.000
_cell.length_c   1.000
_cell.angle_alpha   90.00
_cell.angle_beta   90.00
_cell.angle_gamma   90.00
#
_symmetry.space_group_name_H-M   'P 1'
#
loop_
_entity.id
_entity.type
_entity.pdbx_description
1 polymer ?
#
loop_
_entity_poly.entity_id
_entity_poly.type
_entity_poly.pdbx_seq_one_letter_code
_entity_poly.pdbx_strand_id
1 'polypeptide(L)'
;MNTPVRHRLSTPRAAALAGVLFAVLFTTVMVLMRVAVPDGGDVRTRVAATLMPFAGIAFLWFIGVVRDGFGGFEDKFFSTVFIGSGLLFLAMMFAASATSMAAAHSNGTTAEFARELTLAFGNTYGLRMAAVFMITLATIWLKTNLMPRWLVVATYLAAVGILVASDISMWLVLAFPAWVLCVSVLLLTRAGVIDLDR
;
A
#
# COMPACT_ATOMS: atom_id res chain seq x y z
N MET A 1 20.26 32.69 -25.32
CA MET A 1 19.16 31.71 -25.33
C MET A 1 19.09 31.12 -23.93
N ASN A 2 18.16 31.58 -23.10
CA ASN A 2 18.10 31.23 -21.68
C ASN A 2 17.55 29.80 -21.56
N THR A 3 18.33 28.90 -20.98
CA THR A 3 17.83 27.59 -20.58
C THR A 3 16.74 27.80 -19.53
N PRO A 4 15.53 27.24 -19.69
CA PRO A 4 14.51 27.37 -18.66
C PRO A 4 15.02 26.67 -17.40
N VAL A 5 15.18 27.44 -16.32
CA VAL A 5 15.43 26.93 -14.98
C VAL A 5 14.21 26.08 -14.62
N ARG A 6 14.33 24.75 -14.76
CA ARG A 6 13.29 23.83 -14.28
C ARG A 6 13.19 24.02 -12.77
N HIS A 7 12.12 24.66 -12.34
CA HIS A 7 11.71 24.69 -10.95
C HIS A 7 11.49 23.22 -10.54
N ARG A 8 12.47 22.62 -9.85
CA ARG A 8 12.25 21.33 -9.17
C ARG A 8 11.28 21.65 -8.05
N LEU A 9 10.00 21.49 -8.35
CA LEU A 9 8.92 21.68 -7.40
C LEU A 9 9.29 20.93 -6.11
N SER A 10 9.06 21.58 -4.98
CA SER A 10 9.13 21.08 -3.60
C SER A 10 8.22 19.86 -3.32
N THR A 11 7.72 19.21 -4.37
CA THR A 11 6.80 18.07 -4.42
C THR A 11 7.25 16.79 -3.70
N PRO A 12 8.55 16.45 -3.54
CA PRO A 12 8.93 15.17 -2.93
C PRO A 12 8.38 14.98 -1.50
N ARG A 13 8.31 16.06 -0.72
CA ARG A 13 7.83 16.01 0.68
C ARG A 13 6.31 15.84 0.78
N ALA A 14 5.57 16.67 0.06
CA ALA A 14 4.10 16.58 -0.01
C ALA A 14 3.64 15.20 -0.49
N ALA A 15 4.45 14.58 -1.33
CA ALA A 15 4.12 13.32 -1.94
C ALA A 15 4.59 12.11 -1.09
N ALA A 16 5.71 12.19 -0.35
CA ALA A 16 6.08 11.17 0.63
C ALA A 16 5.10 11.11 1.84
N LEU A 17 4.45 12.23 2.17
CA LEU A 17 3.33 12.26 3.11
C LEU A 17 2.14 11.40 2.64
N ALA A 18 1.96 11.18 1.33
CA ALA A 18 0.89 10.33 0.82
C ALA A 18 1.05 8.87 1.25
N GLY A 19 2.29 8.36 1.32
CA GLY A 19 2.54 7.00 1.80
C GLY A 19 2.28 6.85 3.31
N VAL A 20 2.61 7.87 4.11
CA VAL A 20 2.26 7.92 5.54
C VAL A 20 0.74 7.94 5.71
N LEU A 21 0.05 8.81 4.97
CA LEU A 21 -1.40 8.93 5.00
C LEU A 21 -2.07 7.61 4.59
N PHE A 22 -1.59 6.97 3.51
CA PHE A 22 -2.04 5.64 3.11
C PHE A 22 -1.87 4.63 4.25
N ALA A 23 -0.68 4.53 4.83
CA ALA A 23 -0.41 3.53 5.86
C ALA A 23 -1.34 3.70 7.07
N VAL A 24 -1.59 4.94 7.50
CA VAL A 24 -2.50 5.25 8.61
C VAL A 24 -3.95 4.94 8.25
N LEU A 25 -4.44 5.43 7.10
CA LEU A 25 -5.82 5.22 6.66
C LEU A 25 -6.10 3.73 6.42
N PHE A 26 -5.21 3.04 5.71
CA PHE A 26 -5.36 1.64 5.38
C PHE A 26 -5.30 0.75 6.62
N THR A 27 -4.39 1.02 7.55
CA THR A 27 -4.35 0.34 8.86
C THR A 27 -5.65 0.56 9.62
N THR A 28 -6.17 1.79 9.65
CA THR A 28 -7.43 2.12 10.32
C THR A 28 -8.60 1.35 9.71
N VAL A 29 -8.72 1.31 8.38
CA VAL A 29 -9.73 0.54 7.65
C VAL A 29 -9.64 -0.94 8.00
N MET A 30 -8.44 -1.53 7.96
CA MET A 30 -8.23 -2.95 8.28
C MET A 30 -8.60 -3.29 9.73
N VAL A 31 -8.25 -2.43 10.70
CA VAL A 31 -8.64 -2.62 12.10
C VAL A 31 -10.15 -2.49 12.29
N LEU A 32 -10.78 -1.52 11.63
CA LEU A 32 -12.24 -1.32 11.69
C LEU A 32 -13.02 -2.50 11.11
N MET A 33 -12.56 -3.05 9.98
CA MET A 33 -13.20 -4.21 9.33
C MET A 33 -13.08 -5.50 10.16
N ARG A 34 -12.16 -5.56 11.12
CA ARG A 34 -11.70 -6.84 11.68
C ARG A 34 -12.02 -7.05 13.15
N VAL A 35 -12.13 -5.98 13.95
CA VAL A 35 -12.58 -6.11 15.35
C VAL A 35 -14.11 -6.18 15.34
N ALA A 36 -14.68 -7.36 15.55
CA ALA A 36 -16.11 -7.51 15.78
C ALA A 36 -16.44 -7.14 17.24
N VAL A 37 -17.33 -6.16 17.44
CA VAL A 37 -17.92 -5.86 18.76
C VAL A 37 -19.44 -5.97 18.62
N PRO A 38 -20.12 -6.66 19.57
CA PRO A 38 -21.53 -7.03 19.43
C PRO A 38 -22.51 -5.87 19.20
N ASP A 39 -22.19 -4.63 19.61
CA ASP A 39 -23.18 -3.54 19.59
C ASP A 39 -22.86 -2.36 18.63
N GLY A 40 -21.93 -2.51 17.68
CA GLY A 40 -21.51 -1.39 16.82
C GLY A 40 -20.94 -1.72 15.43
N GLY A 41 -21.20 -2.93 14.92
CA GLY A 41 -20.62 -3.41 13.65
C GLY A 41 -20.96 -2.57 12.42
N ASP A 42 -22.16 -2.00 12.35
CA ASP A 42 -22.65 -1.28 11.16
C ASP A 42 -21.96 0.08 10.95
N VAL A 43 -21.86 0.89 12.02
CA VAL A 43 -21.19 2.20 11.97
C VAL A 43 -19.72 2.06 11.58
N ARG A 44 -19.01 1.08 12.16
CA ARG A 44 -17.58 0.87 11.86
C ARG A 44 -17.35 0.39 10.44
N THR A 45 -18.20 -0.51 9.94
CA THR A 45 -18.11 -0.99 8.56
C THR A 45 -18.38 0.15 7.57
N ARG A 46 -19.35 1.03 7.87
CA ARG A 46 -19.61 2.23 7.06
C ARG A 46 -18.43 3.21 7.09
N VAL A 47 -17.82 3.45 8.25
CA VAL A 47 -16.63 4.32 8.35
C VAL A 47 -15.46 3.72 7.58
N ALA A 48 -15.21 2.41 7.71
CA ALA A 48 -14.16 1.72 6.95
C ALA A 48 -14.37 1.84 5.43
N ALA A 49 -15.60 1.60 4.97
CA ALA A 49 -15.97 1.75 3.56
C ALA A 49 -15.85 3.19 3.06
N THR A 50 -16.11 4.18 3.92
CA THR A 50 -15.94 5.60 3.61
C THR A 50 -14.46 6.00 3.52
N LEU A 51 -13.61 5.45 4.40
CA LEU A 51 -12.18 5.75 4.44
C LEU A 51 -11.38 5.05 3.33
N MET A 52 -11.84 3.87 2.88
CA MET A 52 -11.11 3.04 1.91
C MET A 52 -10.76 3.77 0.61
N PRO A 53 -11.66 4.53 -0.06
CA PRO A 53 -11.31 5.31 -1.24
C PRO A 53 -10.21 6.35 -0.99
N PHE A 54 -10.21 7.02 0.16
CA PHE A 54 -9.17 7.98 0.52
C PHE A 54 -7.81 7.31 0.73
N ALA A 55 -7.80 6.13 1.36
CA ALA A 55 -6.61 5.30 1.44
C ALA A 55 -6.11 4.97 0.03
N GLY A 56 -6.99 4.57 -0.88
CA GLY A 56 -6.63 4.27 -2.25
C GLY A 56 -6.04 5.45 -3.01
N ILE A 57 -6.62 6.65 -2.90
CA ILE A 57 -6.06 7.86 -3.50
C ILE A 57 -4.65 8.12 -2.95
N ALA A 58 -4.45 8.02 -1.63
CA ALA A 58 -3.14 8.18 -1.02
C ALA A 58 -2.12 7.13 -1.52
N PHE A 59 -2.57 5.89 -1.74
CA PHE A 59 -1.75 4.82 -2.31
C PHE A 59 -1.32 5.11 -3.76
N LEU A 60 -2.24 5.61 -4.60
CA LEU A 60 -1.92 6.00 -5.98
C LEU A 60 -0.86 7.12 -6.02
N TRP A 61 -0.98 8.10 -5.12
CA TRP A 61 0.04 9.14 -4.96
C TRP A 61 1.38 8.56 -4.49
N PHE A 62 1.37 7.65 -3.51
CA PHE A 62 2.58 6.96 -3.07
C PHE A 62 3.27 6.22 -4.22
N ILE A 63 2.52 5.49 -5.06
CA ILE A 63 3.04 4.84 -6.26
C ILE A 63 3.71 5.85 -7.20
N GLY A 64 3.06 7.00 -7.44
CA GLY A 64 3.62 8.07 -8.27
C GLY A 64 4.98 8.55 -7.76
N VAL A 65 5.12 8.76 -6.46
CA VAL A 65 6.37 9.22 -5.82
C VAL A 65 7.48 8.20 -5.92
N VAL A 66 7.16 6.96 -5.60
CA VAL A 66 8.12 5.86 -5.67
C VAL A 66 8.59 5.70 -7.11
N ARG A 67 7.67 5.81 -8.08
CA ARG A 67 7.96 5.77 -9.52
C ARG A 67 8.83 6.92 -9.99
N ASP A 68 8.56 8.16 -9.56
CA ASP A 68 9.38 9.33 -9.91
C ASP A 68 10.83 9.17 -9.44
N GLY A 69 11.03 8.42 -8.35
CA GLY A 69 12.36 8.10 -7.83
C GLY A 69 13.19 7.13 -8.69
N PHE A 70 12.58 6.39 -9.63
CA PHE A 70 13.28 5.35 -10.41
C PHE A 70 14.20 5.89 -11.51
N GLY A 71 14.04 7.15 -11.92
CA GLY A 71 14.87 7.77 -12.95
C GLY A 71 14.76 7.08 -14.33
N GLY A 72 15.82 7.17 -15.15
CA GLY A 72 15.88 6.58 -16.50
C GLY A 72 16.34 5.12 -16.55
N PHE A 73 16.46 4.45 -15.40
CA PHE A 73 17.14 3.15 -15.25
C PHE A 73 16.19 1.95 -15.20
N GLU A 74 14.89 2.15 -15.47
CA GLU A 74 13.90 1.09 -15.30
C GLU A 74 13.67 0.28 -16.59
N ASP A 75 13.84 -1.04 -16.48
CA ASP A 75 13.35 -1.99 -17.46
C ASP A 75 11.82 -1.88 -17.52
N LYS A 76 11.25 -1.62 -18.70
CA LYS A 76 9.80 -1.42 -18.90
C LYS A 76 8.95 -2.55 -18.30
N PHE A 77 9.51 -3.76 -18.25
CA PHE A 77 8.89 -4.92 -17.62
C PHE A 77 8.64 -4.71 -16.12
N PHE A 78 9.64 -4.29 -15.35
CA PHE A 78 9.50 -4.08 -13.90
C PHE A 78 8.56 -2.93 -13.58
N SER A 79 8.60 -1.85 -14.37
CA SER A 79 7.66 -0.73 -14.22
C SER A 79 6.21 -1.15 -14.43
N THR A 80 5.96 -2.02 -15.44
CA THR A 80 4.62 -2.53 -15.72
C THR A 80 4.12 -3.45 -14.60
N VAL A 81 4.97 -4.35 -14.10
CA VAL A 81 4.59 -5.27 -13.01
C VAL A 81 4.41 -4.52 -11.69
N PHE A 82 5.25 -3.51 -11.41
CA PHE A 82 5.12 -2.64 -10.23
C PHE A 82 3.78 -1.91 -10.22
N ILE A 83 3.45 -1.19 -11.29
CA ILE A 83 2.17 -0.48 -11.40
C ILE A 83 1.00 -1.46 -11.42
N GLY A 84 1.09 -2.53 -12.21
CA GLY A 84 0.03 -3.53 -12.33
C GLY A 84 -0.30 -4.21 -11.00
N SER A 85 0.72 -4.66 -10.26
CA SER A 85 0.52 -5.29 -8.95
C SER A 85 -0.01 -4.32 -7.89
N GLY A 86 0.47 -3.07 -7.87
CA GLY A 86 -0.06 -2.04 -6.98
C GLY A 86 -1.54 -1.74 -7.25
N LEU A 87 -1.92 -1.56 -8.52
CA LEU A 87 -3.32 -1.31 -8.91
C LEU A 87 -4.22 -2.52 -8.63
N LEU A 88 -3.74 -3.75 -8.89
CA LEU A 88 -4.48 -4.97 -8.56
C LEU A 88 -4.68 -5.12 -7.04
N PHE A 89 -3.65 -4.87 -6.24
CA PHE A 89 -3.79 -4.83 -4.78
C PHE A 89 -4.89 -3.85 -4.38
N LEU A 90 -4.86 -2.63 -4.91
CA LEU A 90 -5.85 -1.61 -4.56
C LEU A 90 -7.28 -2.01 -4.98
N ALA A 91 -7.43 -2.55 -6.19
CA ALA A 91 -8.72 -3.03 -6.68
C ALA A 91 -9.29 -4.15 -5.80
N MET A 92 -8.45 -5.11 -5.37
CA MET A 92 -8.85 -6.17 -4.46
C MET A 92 -9.26 -5.61 -3.09
N MET A 93 -8.58 -4.59 -2.58
CA MET A 93 -8.97 -3.93 -1.33
C MET A 93 -10.32 -3.22 -1.45
N PHE A 94 -10.57 -2.50 -2.55
CA PHE A 94 -11.88 -1.88 -2.79
C PHE A 94 -13.00 -2.93 -2.86
N ALA A 95 -12.76 -4.05 -3.55
CA ALA A 95 -13.70 -5.17 -3.59
C ALA A 95 -13.95 -5.75 -2.18
N ALA A 96 -12.90 -6.00 -1.40
CA ALA A 96 -13.00 -6.48 -0.02
C ALA A 96 -13.81 -5.53 0.87
N SER A 97 -13.58 -4.22 0.74
CA SER A 97 -14.34 -3.21 1.48
C SER A 97 -15.81 -3.17 1.09
N ALA A 98 -16.12 -3.30 -0.20
CA ALA A 98 -17.48 -3.33 -0.70
C ALA A 98 -18.23 -4.59 -0.23
N THR A 99 -17.59 -5.76 -0.27
CA THR A 99 -18.19 -7.02 0.19
C THR A 99 -18.33 -7.05 1.71
N SER A 100 -17.41 -6.42 2.45
CA SER A 100 -17.53 -6.26 3.90
C SER A 100 -18.74 -5.41 4.27
N MET A 101 -18.98 -4.31 3.54
CA MET A 101 -20.16 -3.48 3.71
C MET A 101 -21.45 -4.21 3.32
N ALA A 102 -21.43 -4.99 2.23
CA ALA A 102 -22.55 -5.83 1.83
C ALA A 102 -22.88 -6.88 2.90
N ALA A 103 -21.87 -7.49 3.51
CA ALA A 103 -22.05 -8.44 4.62
C ALA A 103 -22.70 -7.79 5.85
N ALA A 104 -22.40 -6.52 6.14
CA ALA A 104 -23.00 -5.79 7.26
C ALA A 104 -24.49 -5.45 7.04
N HIS A 105 -24.92 -5.28 5.78
CA HIS A 105 -26.32 -4.98 5.42
C HIS A 105 -27.14 -6.22 5.05
N SER A 106 -26.54 -7.41 5.09
CA SER A 106 -27.16 -8.68 4.72
C SER A 106 -27.33 -9.59 5.93
N ASN A 107 -28.17 -10.60 5.80
CA ASN A 107 -28.39 -11.62 6.84
C ASN A 107 -28.27 -13.04 6.26
N GLY A 108 -28.07 -14.03 7.14
CA GLY A 108 -28.02 -15.44 6.76
C GLY A 108 -26.89 -15.76 5.77
N THR A 109 -27.18 -16.61 4.79
CA THR A 109 -26.20 -17.13 3.82
C THR A 109 -25.55 -16.05 2.96
N THR A 110 -26.28 -14.97 2.63
CA THR A 110 -25.72 -13.85 1.86
C THR A 110 -24.64 -13.10 2.64
N ALA A 111 -24.82 -12.93 3.95
CA ALA A 111 -23.82 -12.29 4.81
C ALA A 111 -22.56 -13.14 4.94
N GLU A 112 -22.71 -14.47 5.05
CA GLU A 112 -21.58 -15.40 5.11
C GLU A 112 -20.80 -15.41 3.80
N PHE A 113 -21.48 -15.53 2.66
CA PHE A 113 -20.87 -15.45 1.33
C PHE A 113 -20.08 -14.14 1.13
N ALA A 114 -20.66 -13.00 1.52
CA ALA A 114 -19.99 -11.71 1.43
C ALA A 114 -18.77 -11.59 2.36
N ARG A 115 -18.79 -12.23 3.54
CA ARG A 115 -17.62 -12.33 4.43
C ARG A 115 -16.52 -13.21 3.82
N GLU A 116 -16.86 -14.33 3.20
CA GLU A 116 -15.89 -15.18 2.49
C GLU A 116 -15.23 -14.43 1.34
N LEU A 117 -16.01 -13.70 0.52
CA LEU A 117 -15.48 -12.85 -0.54
C LEU A 117 -14.54 -11.77 0.01
N THR A 118 -14.88 -11.15 1.14
CA THR A 118 -14.04 -10.16 1.81
C THR A 118 -12.67 -10.74 2.17
N LEU A 119 -12.66 -11.96 2.72
CA LEU A 119 -11.42 -12.66 3.07
C LEU A 119 -10.63 -13.07 1.83
N ALA A 120 -11.29 -13.56 0.79
CA ALA A 120 -10.65 -13.94 -0.47
C ALA A 120 -9.98 -12.74 -1.16
N PHE A 121 -10.71 -11.63 -1.33
CA PHE A 121 -10.15 -10.41 -1.91
C PHE A 121 -9.03 -9.83 -1.04
N GLY A 122 -9.23 -9.79 0.28
CA GLY A 122 -8.29 -9.26 1.25
C GLY A 122 -7.01 -10.08 1.37
N ASN A 123 -7.14 -11.23 2.03
CA ASN A 123 -6.03 -12.04 2.49
C ASN A 123 -5.47 -12.92 1.36
N THR A 124 -6.32 -13.40 0.45
CA THR A 124 -5.86 -14.32 -0.58
C THR A 124 -5.27 -13.56 -1.77
N TYR A 125 -6.06 -12.76 -2.47
CA TYR A 125 -5.61 -12.11 -3.70
C TYR A 125 -4.85 -10.80 -3.45
N GLY A 126 -5.37 -9.95 -2.57
CA GLY A 126 -4.77 -8.65 -2.26
C GLY A 126 -3.34 -8.76 -1.73
N LEU A 127 -3.12 -9.53 -0.67
CA LEU A 127 -1.79 -9.69 -0.08
C LEU A 127 -0.76 -10.29 -1.05
N ARG A 128 -1.17 -11.22 -1.92
CA ARG A 128 -0.29 -11.77 -2.96
C ARG A 128 0.15 -10.68 -3.94
N MET A 129 -0.76 -9.81 -4.36
CA MET A 129 -0.43 -8.67 -5.23
C MET A 129 0.44 -7.62 -4.51
N ALA A 130 0.19 -7.38 -3.22
CA ALA A 130 1.03 -6.52 -2.39
C ALA A 130 2.48 -7.05 -2.28
N ALA A 131 2.65 -8.37 -2.16
CA ALA A 131 3.97 -8.98 -2.15
C ALA A 131 4.69 -8.85 -3.51
N VAL A 132 3.99 -9.04 -4.63
CA VAL A 132 4.55 -8.80 -5.98
C VAL A 132 5.00 -7.35 -6.13
N PHE A 133 4.19 -6.39 -5.64
CA PHE A 133 4.55 -4.98 -5.60
C PHE A 133 5.84 -4.73 -4.80
N MET A 134 5.97 -5.34 -3.62
CA MET A 134 7.18 -5.22 -2.80
C MET A 134 8.41 -5.84 -3.44
N ILE A 135 8.28 -7.03 -4.04
CA ILE A 135 9.38 -7.74 -4.73
C ILE A 135 9.88 -6.93 -5.93
N THR A 136 8.97 -6.41 -6.74
CA THR A 136 9.34 -5.58 -7.90
C THR A 136 10.06 -4.31 -7.46
N LEU A 137 9.55 -3.63 -6.44
CA LEU A 137 10.19 -2.45 -5.87
C LEU A 137 11.59 -2.74 -5.33
N ALA A 138 11.73 -3.82 -4.53
CA ALA A 138 13.03 -4.24 -3.99
C ALA A 138 14.03 -4.56 -5.11
N THR A 139 13.57 -5.19 -6.19
CA THR A 139 14.41 -5.52 -7.36
C THR A 139 14.89 -4.26 -8.05
N ILE A 140 14.00 -3.27 -8.24
CA ILE A 140 14.37 -1.97 -8.81
C ILE A 140 15.41 -1.27 -7.94
N TRP A 141 15.19 -1.21 -6.62
CA TRP A 141 16.16 -0.64 -5.68
C TRP A 141 17.52 -1.33 -5.70
N LEU A 142 17.54 -2.66 -5.83
CA LEU A 142 18.77 -3.42 -5.95
C LEU A 142 19.54 -3.09 -7.23
N LYS A 143 18.84 -2.97 -8.37
CA LYS A 143 19.46 -2.64 -9.66
C LYS A 143 19.94 -1.19 -9.75
N THR A 144 19.20 -0.27 -9.15
CA THR A 144 19.43 1.17 -9.27
C THR A 144 20.31 1.75 -8.16
N ASN A 145 20.63 0.98 -7.11
CA ASN A 145 21.33 1.43 -5.90
C ASN A 145 20.70 2.67 -5.24
N LEU A 146 19.40 2.92 -5.46
CA LEU A 146 18.69 4.08 -4.90
C LEU A 146 18.52 3.98 -3.36
N MET A 147 18.37 2.77 -2.84
CA MET A 147 18.05 2.49 -1.44
C MET A 147 19.12 1.62 -0.77
N PRO A 148 19.26 1.69 0.57
CA PRO A 148 20.30 0.94 1.26
C PRO A 148 19.99 -0.56 1.23
N ARG A 149 21.03 -1.38 1.11
CA ARG A 149 20.89 -2.84 0.89
C ARG A 149 20.10 -3.54 2.01
N TRP A 150 20.18 -3.06 3.24
CA TRP A 150 19.40 -3.62 4.36
C TRP A 150 17.89 -3.47 4.13
N LEU A 151 17.44 -2.36 3.53
CA LEU A 151 16.03 -2.11 3.26
C LEU A 151 15.51 -3.02 2.14
N VAL A 152 16.35 -3.27 1.14
CA VAL A 152 16.05 -4.21 0.05
C VAL A 152 15.84 -5.62 0.64
N VAL A 153 16.77 -6.10 1.48
CA VAL A 153 16.65 -7.40 2.14
C VAL A 153 15.40 -7.46 3.03
N ALA A 154 15.16 -6.42 3.84
CA ALA A 154 13.97 -6.35 4.68
C ALA A 154 12.66 -6.40 3.87
N THR A 155 12.63 -5.75 2.69
CA THR A 155 11.48 -5.76 1.79
C THR A 155 11.24 -7.14 1.19
N TYR A 156 12.29 -7.84 0.76
CA TYR A 156 12.16 -9.22 0.28
C TYR A 156 11.67 -10.16 1.38
N LEU A 157 12.23 -10.07 2.59
CA LEU A 157 11.80 -10.88 3.73
C LEU A 157 10.34 -10.62 4.08
N ALA A 158 9.90 -9.37 4.11
CA ALA A 158 8.51 -9.01 4.35
C ALA A 158 7.59 -9.52 3.23
N ALA A 159 7.99 -9.40 1.96
CA ALA A 159 7.18 -9.89 0.83
C ALA A 159 7.03 -11.42 0.83
N VAL A 160 8.11 -12.16 1.11
CA VAL A 160 8.08 -13.62 1.25
C VAL A 160 7.25 -14.02 2.47
N GLY A 161 7.41 -13.31 3.60
CA GLY A 161 6.60 -13.52 4.79
C GLY A 161 5.11 -13.34 4.51
N ILE A 162 4.73 -12.30 3.75
CA ILE A 162 3.35 -12.11 3.29
C ILE A 162 2.92 -13.27 2.39
N LEU A 163 3.70 -13.67 1.37
CA LEU A 163 3.32 -14.78 0.47
C LEU A 163 3.09 -16.10 1.21
N VAL A 164 3.96 -16.46 2.14
CA VAL A 164 3.91 -17.77 2.83
C VAL A 164 2.85 -17.79 3.92
N ALA A 165 2.69 -16.68 4.65
CA ALA A 165 1.86 -16.65 5.85
C ALA A 165 0.56 -15.83 5.70
N SER A 166 0.20 -15.43 4.47
CA SER A 166 -1.12 -14.82 4.13
C SER A 166 -2.31 -15.61 4.67
N ASP A 167 -2.18 -16.94 4.70
CA ASP A 167 -3.24 -17.85 5.15
C ASP A 167 -3.08 -18.30 6.63
N ILE A 168 -1.96 -17.95 7.28
CA ILE A 168 -1.58 -18.46 8.61
C ILE A 168 -1.77 -17.42 9.73
N SER A 169 -1.42 -16.15 9.50
CA SER A 169 -1.45 -15.13 10.54
C SER A 169 -2.34 -13.94 10.21
N MET A 170 -3.33 -13.73 11.07
CA MET A 170 -4.31 -12.65 11.04
C MET A 170 -3.72 -11.23 11.03
N TRP A 171 -2.47 -11.07 11.49
CA TRP A 171 -1.78 -9.78 11.63
C TRP A 171 -0.86 -9.42 10.46
N LEU A 172 -0.60 -10.36 9.54
CA LEU A 172 0.29 -10.11 8.40
C LEU A 172 -0.25 -9.09 7.40
N VAL A 173 -1.57 -8.86 7.39
CA VAL A 173 -2.18 -7.76 6.63
C VAL A 173 -1.61 -6.40 7.01
N LEU A 174 -1.17 -6.23 8.26
CA LEU A 174 -0.57 -4.99 8.76
C LEU A 174 0.92 -4.86 8.41
N ALA A 175 1.57 -5.94 8.00
CA ALA A 175 2.96 -5.89 7.58
C ALA A 175 3.13 -4.99 6.35
N PHE A 176 2.18 -5.02 5.41
CA PHE A 176 2.21 -4.17 4.23
C PHE A 176 2.13 -2.66 4.55
N PRO A 177 1.11 -2.14 5.25
CA PRO A 177 1.06 -0.72 5.60
C PRO A 177 2.20 -0.31 6.54
N ALA A 178 2.65 -1.17 7.45
CA ALA A 178 3.82 -0.89 8.29
C ALA A 178 5.11 -0.73 7.45
N TRP A 179 5.28 -1.58 6.44
CA TRP A 179 6.38 -1.44 5.48
C TRP A 179 6.25 -0.15 4.66
N VAL A 180 5.07 0.19 4.15
CA VAL A 180 4.85 1.45 3.42
C VAL A 180 5.19 2.66 4.31
N LEU A 181 4.80 2.62 5.59
CA LEU A 181 5.14 3.67 6.56
C LEU A 181 6.66 3.80 6.72
N CYS A 182 7.38 2.69 6.89
CA CYS A 182 8.83 2.67 7.01
C CYS A 182 9.50 3.28 5.76
N VAL A 183 9.09 2.85 4.57
CA VAL A 183 9.60 3.38 3.29
C VAL A 183 9.31 4.88 3.17
N SER A 184 8.11 5.31 3.53
CA SER A 184 7.70 6.72 3.45
C SER A 184 8.51 7.61 4.40
N VAL A 185 8.74 7.15 5.64
CA VAL A 185 9.59 7.86 6.61
C VAL A 185 11.04 7.94 6.13
N LEU A 186 11.57 6.86 5.55
CA LEU A 186 12.93 6.87 4.98
C LEU A 186 13.04 7.84 3.80
N LEU A 187 12.04 7.89 2.92
CA LEU A 187 11.98 8.89 1.84
C LEU A 187 11.95 10.33 2.39
N LEU A 188 11.16 10.57 3.43
CA LEU A 188 11.09 11.88 4.10
C LEU A 188 12.43 12.28 4.73
N THR A 189 13.09 11.37 5.44
CA THR A 189 14.41 11.66 6.07
C THR A 189 15.48 11.96 5.03
N ARG A 190 15.52 11.20 3.92
CA ARG A 190 16.49 11.44 2.83
C ARG A 190 16.21 12.73 2.06
N ALA A 191 14.94 13.09 1.86
CA ALA A 191 14.56 14.39 1.29
C ALA A 191 14.81 15.56 2.26
N GLY A 192 14.90 15.30 3.57
CA GLY A 192 15.27 16.28 4.60
C GLY A 192 16.75 16.65 4.57
N VAL A 193 17.63 15.66 4.32
CA VAL A 193 19.09 15.86 4.36
C VAL A 193 19.61 16.69 3.18
N ILE A 194 18.97 16.65 2.01
CA ILE A 194 19.45 17.35 0.79
C ILE A 194 19.18 18.87 0.83
N ASP A 195 18.28 19.34 1.69
CA ASP A 195 17.98 20.78 1.82
C ASP A 195 18.93 21.53 2.77
N LEU A 196 19.85 20.82 3.46
CA LEU A 196 20.84 21.47 4.34
C LEU A 196 22.07 21.99 3.58
N ASP A 197 22.25 21.56 2.33
CA ASP A 197 23.39 21.94 1.46
C ASP A 197 22.98 22.94 0.35
N ARG A 198 21.91 23.72 0.55
CA ARG A 198 21.51 24.83 -0.34
C ARG A 198 21.60 26.19 0.33
#